data_AF-A0A8H4B3J9-F1
#
_entry.id   AF-A0A8H4B3J9-F1
#
_cell.length_a   1.000
_cell.length_b   1.000
_cell.length_c   1.000
_cell.angle_alpha   90.00
_cell.angle_beta   90.00
_cell.angle_gamma   90.00
#
_symmetry.space_group_name_H-M   'P 1'
#
loop_
_entity.id
_entity.type
_entity.pdbx_description
1 polymer ?
#
loop_
_entity_poly.entity_id
_entity_poly.type
_entity_poly.pdbx_seq_one_letter_code
_entity_poly.pdbx_strand_id
1 'polypeptide(L)'
;MNHHILDQFAENIHPTNGLDSESMKILYSEICDHATCITSNMSRQGKTEWIKNSSFKSRKALHTLLISDNVNFRTLVQQLANCKLNTFESLHFDITLITYLHEINFFLFELLILGVVSNELDIVHLPQTIIFIEIASTFEQYLFESLSLIKYICRQHIEWSLKNFIVSRHLNSPIQIVSHYMDVHSRGALDDSNICFIENEAIKTPLLAERC
;
A
#
# COMPACT_ATOMS: atom_id res chain seq x y z
N MET A 1 -27.26 -19.24 -21.49
CA MET A 1 -26.31 -18.34 -22.18
C MET A 1 -25.35 -19.26 -22.93
N ASN A 2 -25.48 -19.37 -24.26
CA ASN A 2 -24.65 -20.28 -25.07
C ASN A 2 -23.31 -19.60 -25.32
N HIS A 3 -22.22 -20.24 -24.88
CA HIS A 3 -20.87 -19.73 -25.05
C HIS A 3 -20.20 -20.59 -26.12
N HIS A 4 -20.04 -20.04 -27.33
CA HIS A 4 -19.59 -20.79 -28.50
C HIS A 4 -18.34 -21.65 -28.26
N ILE A 5 -17.38 -21.14 -27.47
CA ILE A 5 -16.18 -21.89 -27.09
C ILE A 5 -16.53 -23.12 -26.23
N LEU A 6 -17.38 -22.95 -25.21
CA LEU A 6 -17.77 -24.07 -24.34
C LEU A 6 -18.60 -25.10 -25.09
N ASP A 7 -19.49 -24.65 -25.99
CA ASP A 7 -20.30 -25.54 -26.82
C ASP A 7 -19.44 -26.33 -27.82
N GLN A 8 -18.47 -25.67 -28.46
CA GLN A 8 -17.55 -26.31 -29.40
C GLN A 8 -16.65 -27.36 -28.75
N PHE A 9 -16.27 -27.16 -27.48
CA PHE A 9 -15.41 -28.07 -26.73
C PHE A 9 -16.16 -28.88 -25.67
N ALA A 10 -17.49 -28.99 -25.77
CA ALA A 10 -18.34 -29.58 -24.73
C ALA A 10 -17.93 -31.01 -24.34
N GLU A 11 -17.46 -31.81 -25.31
CA GLU A 11 -16.98 -33.18 -25.07
C GLU A 11 -15.71 -33.26 -24.21
N ASN A 12 -14.96 -32.16 -24.08
CA ASN A 12 -13.71 -32.06 -23.33
C ASN A 12 -13.85 -31.24 -22.03
N ILE A 13 -15.07 -30.91 -21.61
CA ILE A 13 -15.30 -30.19 -20.35
C ILE A 13 -15.23 -31.20 -19.20
N HIS A 14 -14.24 -31.03 -18.34
CA HIS A 14 -14.11 -31.79 -17.10
C HIS A 14 -14.34 -30.86 -15.90
N PRO A 15 -15.38 -31.09 -15.08
CA PRO A 15 -15.55 -30.32 -13.86
C PRO A 15 -14.39 -30.61 -12.91
N THR A 16 -13.81 -29.56 -12.35
CA THR A 16 -12.81 -29.68 -11.29
C THR A 16 -13.44 -29.20 -9.98
N ASN A 17 -12.97 -29.74 -8.85
CA ASN A 17 -13.39 -29.26 -7.53
C ASN A 17 -12.81 -27.88 -7.18
N GLY A 18 -12.01 -27.30 -8.07
CA GLY A 18 -11.25 -26.09 -7.81
C GLY A 18 -10.22 -26.27 -6.69
N LEU A 19 -9.69 -25.14 -6.23
CA LEU A 19 -8.87 -25.06 -5.03
C LEU A 19 -9.69 -24.41 -3.92
N ASP A 20 -9.63 -24.98 -2.71
CA ASP A 20 -10.22 -24.36 -1.54
C ASP A 20 -9.41 -23.13 -1.09
N SER A 21 -9.94 -22.36 -0.13
CA SER A 21 -9.32 -21.11 0.30
C SER A 21 -7.98 -21.29 1.04
N GLU A 22 -7.76 -22.42 1.71
CA GLU A 22 -6.50 -22.72 2.38
C GLU A 22 -5.42 -23.07 1.35
N SER A 23 -5.76 -23.93 0.40
CA SER A 23 -4.92 -24.28 -0.76
C SER A 23 -4.53 -23.03 -1.58
N MET A 24 -5.50 -22.15 -1.85
CA MET A 24 -5.25 -20.87 -2.54
C MET A 24 -4.31 -19.95 -1.77
N LYS A 25 -4.47 -19.86 -0.44
CA LYS A 25 -3.61 -19.04 0.41
C LYS A 25 -2.16 -19.52 0.39
N ILE A 26 -1.94 -20.83 0.49
CA ILE A 26 -0.60 -21.43 0.40
C ILE A 26 0.00 -21.10 -0.97
N LEU A 27 -0.69 -21.46 -2.05
CA LEU A 27 -0.22 -21.28 -3.42
C LEU A 27 0.16 -19.82 -3.73
N TYR A 28 -0.72 -18.87 -3.41
CA TYR A 28 -0.46 -17.46 -3.71
C TYR A 28 0.57 -16.82 -2.77
N SER A 29 0.72 -17.31 -1.54
CA SER A 29 1.80 -16.84 -0.67
C SER A 29 3.20 -17.24 -1.19
N GLU A 30 3.30 -18.35 -1.92
CA GLU A 30 4.53 -18.81 -2.55
C GLU A 30 4.80 -18.11 -3.89
N ILE A 31 3.78 -18.00 -4.76
CA ILE A 31 3.93 -17.37 -6.09
C ILE A 31 4.14 -15.85 -5.95
N CYS A 32 3.40 -15.21 -5.05
CA CYS A 32 3.42 -13.75 -4.86
C CYS A 32 4.24 -13.34 -3.63
N ASP A 33 5.33 -14.06 -3.33
CA ASP A 33 6.20 -13.81 -2.17
C ASP A 33 6.82 -12.40 -2.14
N HIS A 34 6.95 -11.78 -3.30
CA HIS A 34 7.45 -10.42 -3.53
C HIS A 34 6.38 -9.34 -3.34
N ALA A 35 5.10 -9.71 -3.16
CA ALA A 35 3.98 -8.79 -3.01
C ALA A 35 3.39 -8.84 -1.60
N THR A 36 3.09 -7.66 -1.03
CA THR A 36 2.41 -7.54 0.27
C THR A 36 1.19 -6.66 0.13
N CYS A 37 0.05 -7.15 0.62
CA CYS A 37 -1.19 -6.39 0.78
C CYS A 37 -1.17 -5.64 2.12
N ILE A 38 -1.46 -4.35 2.10
CA ILE A 38 -1.46 -3.48 3.27
C ILE A 38 -2.87 -2.96 3.49
N THR A 39 -3.45 -3.30 4.65
CA THR A 39 -4.81 -2.88 5.02
C THR A 39 -4.81 -2.26 6.41
N SER A 40 -5.90 -1.59 6.76
CA SER A 40 -6.10 -0.99 8.09
C SER A 40 -7.59 -0.85 8.38
N ASN A 41 -7.97 -0.86 9.65
CA ASN A 41 -9.38 -0.74 10.05
C ASN A 41 -9.95 0.65 9.72
N MET A 42 -9.12 1.68 9.77
CA MET A 42 -9.51 3.05 9.43
C MET A 42 -8.49 3.71 8.50
N SER A 43 -8.93 4.75 7.81
CA SER A 43 -8.03 5.60 7.03
C SER A 43 -7.04 6.34 7.94
N ARG A 44 -5.90 6.73 7.38
CA ARG A 44 -4.84 7.50 8.07
C ARG A 44 -4.20 6.80 9.29
N GLN A 45 -4.19 5.47 9.32
CA GLN A 45 -3.50 4.69 10.36
C GLN A 45 -2.01 4.42 10.07
N GLY A 46 -1.45 4.99 8.98
CA GLY A 46 -0.02 4.94 8.70
C GLY A 46 0.43 3.86 7.70
N LYS A 47 -0.48 3.31 6.88
CA LYS A 47 -0.16 2.33 5.82
C LYS A 47 0.96 2.82 4.89
N THR A 48 0.77 3.98 4.28
CA THR A 48 1.76 4.58 3.38
C THR A 48 3.11 4.84 4.07
N GLU A 49 3.11 5.21 5.35
CA GLU A 49 4.34 5.45 6.10
C GLU A 49 5.08 4.14 6.40
N TRP A 50 4.34 3.08 6.74
CA TRP A 50 4.89 1.74 6.86
C TRP A 50 5.54 1.27 5.56
N ILE A 51 4.87 1.49 4.42
CA ILE A 51 5.37 1.14 3.08
C ILE A 51 6.66 1.89 2.76
N LYS A 52 6.70 3.22 2.97
CA LYS A 52 7.92 4.03 2.78
C LYS A 52 9.08 3.51 3.62
N ASN A 53 8.83 3.23 4.89
CA ASN A 53 9.86 2.69 5.80
C ASN A 53 10.33 1.28 5.37
N SER A 54 9.41 0.42 4.93
CA SER A 54 9.72 -0.93 4.46
C SER A 54 10.57 -0.90 3.19
N SER A 55 10.19 -0.08 2.22
CA SER A 55 10.96 0.18 0.99
C SER A 55 12.36 0.71 1.30
N PHE A 56 12.46 1.71 2.18
CA PHE A 56 13.73 2.28 2.62
C PHE A 56 14.64 1.26 3.32
N LYS A 57 14.11 0.43 4.22
CA LYS A 57 14.85 -0.66 4.88
C LYS A 57 15.41 -1.67 3.88
N SER A 58 14.65 -1.94 2.81
CA SER A 58 15.07 -2.76 1.68
C SER A 58 15.99 -2.04 0.70
N ARG A 59 16.41 -0.79 1.00
CA ARG A 59 17.25 0.08 0.18
C ARG A 59 16.69 0.31 -1.23
N LYS A 60 15.36 0.34 -1.36
CA LYS A 60 14.68 0.62 -2.62
C LYS A 60 14.08 2.02 -2.61
N ALA A 61 13.99 2.63 -3.78
CA ALA A 61 13.20 3.84 -3.98
C ALA A 61 11.74 3.45 -4.24
N LEU A 62 10.78 4.15 -3.62
CA LEU A 62 9.37 3.82 -3.74
C LEU A 62 8.73 4.56 -4.93
N HIS A 63 8.23 3.83 -5.91
CA HIS A 63 7.41 4.37 -6.99
C HIS A 63 5.94 4.08 -6.70
N THR A 64 5.09 5.12 -6.64
CA THR A 64 3.67 4.96 -6.31
C THR A 64 2.79 5.18 -7.54
N LEU A 65 1.89 4.22 -7.79
CA LEU A 65 0.81 4.29 -8.76
C LEU A 65 -0.52 4.36 -8.01
N LEU A 66 -1.24 5.47 -8.20
CA LEU A 66 -2.59 5.63 -7.68
C LEU A 66 -3.58 4.93 -8.62
N ILE A 67 -4.40 4.04 -8.07
CA ILE A 67 -5.49 3.35 -8.74
C ILE A 67 -6.79 3.86 -8.10
N SER A 68 -7.52 4.71 -8.83
CA SER A 68 -8.76 5.34 -8.36
C SER A 68 -9.83 5.40 -9.43
N ASP A 69 -11.07 5.63 -8.98
CA ASP A 69 -12.20 6.03 -9.82
C ASP A 69 -12.51 5.03 -10.94
N ASN A 70 -12.52 5.52 -12.18
CA ASN A 70 -12.88 4.80 -13.41
C ASN A 70 -11.65 4.28 -14.16
N VAL A 71 -10.53 4.06 -13.47
CA VAL A 71 -9.35 3.48 -14.13
C VAL A 71 -9.69 2.08 -14.64
N ASN A 72 -9.31 1.81 -15.89
CA ASN A 72 -9.51 0.52 -16.55
C ASN A 72 -8.16 -0.14 -16.81
N PHE A 73 -8.19 -1.40 -17.24
CA PHE A 73 -6.99 -2.20 -17.47
C PHE A 73 -6.02 -1.53 -18.46
N ARG A 74 -6.53 -0.98 -19.58
CA ARG A 74 -5.69 -0.31 -20.59
C ARG A 74 -4.89 0.84 -19.97
N THR A 75 -5.56 1.70 -19.21
CA THR A 75 -4.93 2.85 -18.54
C THR A 75 -3.89 2.40 -17.51
N LEU A 76 -4.15 1.30 -16.78
CA LEU A 76 -3.18 0.76 -15.81
C LEU A 76 -1.91 0.24 -16.48
N VAL A 77 -2.05 -0.50 -17.58
CA VAL A 77 -0.90 -0.97 -18.35
C VAL A 77 -0.08 0.21 -18.86
N GLN A 78 -0.73 1.26 -19.37
CA GLN A 78 -0.06 2.49 -19.82
C GLN A 78 0.66 3.23 -18.69
N GLN A 79 0.01 3.38 -17.54
CA GLN A 79 0.63 4.00 -16.36
C GLN A 79 1.87 3.23 -15.93
N LEU A 80 1.78 1.89 -15.86
CA LEU A 80 2.91 1.05 -15.49
C LEU A 80 4.03 1.10 -16.54
N ALA A 81 3.71 1.12 -17.83
CA ALA A 81 4.68 1.27 -18.91
C ALA A 81 5.48 2.58 -18.78
N ASN A 82 4.78 3.66 -18.43
CA ASN A 82 5.37 4.99 -18.25
C ASN A 82 6.24 5.11 -16.99
N CYS A 83 6.06 4.24 -15.99
CA CYS A 83 6.90 4.23 -14.78
C CYS A 83 8.37 3.95 -15.09
N LYS A 84 8.67 3.16 -16.14
CA LYS A 84 10.03 2.71 -16.48
C LYS A 84 10.78 2.16 -15.26
N LEU A 85 10.11 1.24 -14.55
CA LEU A 85 10.56 0.74 -13.24
C LEU A 85 11.95 0.08 -13.33
N ASN A 86 12.86 0.46 -12.44
CA ASN A 86 14.19 -0.12 -12.33
C ASN A 86 14.29 -1.14 -11.19
N THR A 87 15.35 -1.96 -11.21
CA THR A 87 15.57 -3.01 -10.21
C THR A 87 15.81 -2.50 -8.77
N PHE A 88 16.27 -1.25 -8.64
CA PHE A 88 16.46 -0.57 -7.35
C PHE A 88 15.18 0.13 -6.83
N GLU A 89 14.07 0.05 -7.57
CA GLU A 89 12.79 0.67 -7.19
C GLU A 89 11.81 -0.42 -6.74
N SER A 90 11.06 -0.17 -5.67
CA SER A 90 9.89 -0.94 -5.27
C SER A 90 8.62 -0.27 -5.78
N LEU A 91 7.61 -1.05 -6.13
CA LEU A 91 6.34 -0.56 -6.64
C LEU A 91 5.29 -0.50 -5.52
N HIS A 92 4.50 0.56 -5.50
CA HIS A 92 3.39 0.74 -4.59
C HIS A 92 2.13 1.06 -5.37
N PHE A 93 1.15 0.17 -5.31
CA PHE A 93 -0.21 0.43 -5.78
C PHE A 93 -1.04 0.97 -4.63
N ASP A 94 -1.46 2.23 -4.74
CA ASP A 94 -2.42 2.86 -3.81
C ASP A 94 -3.82 2.69 -4.39
N ILE A 95 -4.56 1.70 -3.89
CA ILE A 95 -5.86 1.30 -4.41
C ILE A 95 -6.95 1.94 -3.55
N THR A 96 -7.65 2.90 -4.15
CA THR A 96 -8.77 3.61 -3.53
C THR A 96 -10.11 3.03 -4.00
N LEU A 97 -11.23 3.73 -3.76
CA LEU A 97 -12.53 3.27 -4.23
C LEU A 97 -12.55 3.22 -5.76
N ILE A 98 -12.95 2.10 -6.32
CA ILE A 98 -12.91 1.81 -7.77
C ILE A 98 -14.29 1.42 -8.27
N THR A 99 -14.59 1.83 -9.50
CA THR A 99 -15.84 1.46 -10.19
C THR A 99 -15.74 0.12 -10.92
N TYR A 100 -14.60 -0.20 -11.53
CA TYR A 100 -14.40 -1.42 -12.35
C TYR A 100 -13.48 -2.46 -11.68
N LEU A 101 -13.95 -3.09 -10.60
CA LEU A 101 -13.16 -4.06 -9.82
C LEU A 101 -12.62 -5.25 -10.63
N HIS A 102 -13.34 -5.69 -11.66
CA HIS A 102 -12.92 -6.82 -12.51
C HIS A 102 -11.65 -6.49 -13.30
N GLU A 103 -11.54 -5.28 -13.85
CA GLU A 103 -10.36 -4.81 -14.59
C GLU A 103 -9.11 -4.83 -13.70
N ILE A 104 -9.26 -4.39 -12.44
CA ILE A 104 -8.16 -4.41 -11.45
C ILE A 104 -7.78 -5.84 -11.08
N ASN A 105 -8.77 -6.72 -10.89
CA ASN A 105 -8.50 -8.12 -10.59
C ASN A 105 -7.73 -8.80 -11.73
N PHE A 106 -8.10 -8.57 -13.00
CA PHE A 106 -7.36 -9.09 -14.15
C PHE A 106 -5.94 -8.50 -14.22
N PHE A 107 -5.81 -7.18 -14.05
CA PHE A 107 -4.51 -6.51 -14.04
C PHE A 107 -3.57 -7.07 -12.96
N LEU A 108 -4.04 -7.18 -11.72
CA LEU A 108 -3.24 -7.70 -10.60
C LEU A 108 -2.94 -9.19 -10.79
N PHE A 109 -3.86 -9.97 -11.34
CA PHE A 109 -3.61 -11.37 -11.66
C PHE A 109 -2.49 -11.53 -12.68
N GLU A 110 -2.61 -10.88 -13.84
CA GLU A 110 -1.57 -10.95 -14.87
C GLU A 110 -0.23 -10.44 -14.35
N LEU A 111 -0.22 -9.30 -13.65
CA LEU A 111 1.01 -8.72 -13.16
C LEU A 111 1.71 -9.59 -12.11
N LEU A 112 0.98 -10.07 -11.10
CA LEU A 112 1.57 -10.80 -9.97
C LEU A 112 1.87 -12.26 -10.28
N ILE A 113 1.04 -12.90 -11.11
CA ILE A 113 1.17 -14.34 -11.41
C ILE A 113 2.02 -14.56 -12.66
N LEU A 114 1.83 -13.75 -13.71
CA LEU A 114 2.54 -13.92 -14.97
C LEU A 114 3.81 -13.04 -15.02
N GLY A 115 3.91 -12.02 -14.18
CA GLY A 115 5.02 -11.05 -14.22
C GLY A 115 4.96 -10.10 -15.43
N VAL A 116 3.89 -10.16 -16.22
CA VAL A 116 3.72 -9.39 -17.44
C VAL A 116 2.26 -8.97 -17.59
N VAL A 117 2.05 -7.74 -18.07
CA VAL A 117 0.74 -7.21 -18.46
C VAL A 117 0.86 -6.60 -19.84
N SER A 118 -0.18 -6.74 -20.66
CA SER A 118 -0.17 -6.20 -22.02
C SER A 118 -1.54 -5.72 -22.47
N ASN A 119 -1.54 -4.64 -23.23
CA ASN A 119 -2.68 -4.18 -24.01
C ASN A 119 -2.28 -4.14 -25.50
N GLU A 120 -3.13 -3.56 -26.35
CA GLU A 120 -2.89 -3.45 -27.81
C GLU A 120 -1.62 -2.66 -28.19
N LEU A 121 -1.16 -1.74 -27.33
CA LEU A 121 -0.09 -0.77 -27.60
C LEU A 121 1.16 -1.02 -26.76
N ASP A 122 1.01 -1.57 -25.56
CA ASP A 122 2.03 -1.64 -24.53
C ASP A 122 2.15 -3.06 -23.97
N ILE A 123 3.38 -3.50 -23.75
CA ILE A 123 3.71 -4.72 -23.02
C ILE A 123 4.68 -4.34 -21.91
N VAL A 124 4.36 -4.69 -20.68
CA VAL A 124 5.18 -4.37 -19.51
C VAL A 124 5.51 -5.65 -18.76
N HIS A 125 6.80 -5.93 -18.67
CA HIS A 125 7.34 -6.99 -17.83
C HIS A 125 7.87 -6.39 -16.53
N LEU A 126 7.47 -6.96 -15.40
CA LEU A 126 7.89 -6.47 -14.10
C LEU A 126 9.31 -6.96 -13.76
N PRO A 127 10.26 -6.09 -13.40
CA PRO A 127 11.54 -6.54 -12.86
C PRO A 127 11.32 -7.24 -11.51
N GLN A 128 12.27 -8.11 -11.11
CA GLN A 128 12.23 -8.70 -9.76
C GLN A 128 12.31 -7.60 -8.69
N THR A 129 11.15 -7.23 -8.14
CA THR A 129 11.04 -6.17 -7.16
C THR A 129 9.93 -6.40 -6.14
N ILE A 130 9.99 -5.63 -5.06
CA ILE A 130 9.00 -5.66 -3.99
C ILE A 130 7.79 -4.84 -4.44
N ILE A 131 6.60 -5.40 -4.26
CA ILE A 131 5.33 -4.76 -4.58
C ILE A 131 4.53 -4.59 -3.29
N PHE A 132 4.05 -3.37 -3.08
CA PHE A 132 3.15 -3.02 -2.00
C PHE A 132 1.78 -2.70 -2.59
N ILE A 133 0.73 -3.31 -2.06
CA ILE A 133 -0.66 -3.09 -2.50
C ILE A 133 -1.41 -2.50 -1.31
N GLU A 134 -1.48 -1.18 -1.24
CA GLU A 134 -2.23 -0.47 -0.21
C GLU A 134 -3.71 -0.45 -0.60
N ILE A 135 -4.57 -1.02 0.25
CA ILE A 135 -6.02 -1.00 0.06
C ILE A 135 -6.63 0.08 0.96
N ALA A 136 -7.41 0.98 0.37
CA ALA A 136 -8.19 1.97 1.11
C ALA A 136 -9.13 1.29 2.10
N SER A 137 -9.26 1.90 3.29
CA SER A 137 -10.17 1.39 4.31
C SER A 137 -11.60 1.77 3.94
N THR A 138 -12.38 0.79 3.49
CA THR A 138 -13.80 0.93 3.17
C THR A 138 -14.67 0.32 4.27
N PHE A 139 -15.95 0.69 4.29
CA PHE A 139 -16.94 0.04 5.16
C PHE A 139 -16.91 -1.48 4.95
N GLU A 140 -16.92 -2.23 6.06
CA GLU A 140 -16.85 -3.71 6.07
C GLU A 140 -15.69 -4.30 5.25
N GLN A 141 -14.62 -3.54 5.00
CA GLN A 141 -13.50 -3.96 4.14
C GLN A 141 -13.94 -4.36 2.71
N TYR A 142 -15.09 -3.85 2.23
CA TYR A 142 -15.65 -4.16 0.90
C TYR A 142 -14.62 -4.23 -0.23
N LEU A 143 -13.75 -3.22 -0.34
CA LEU A 143 -12.75 -3.16 -1.41
C LEU A 143 -11.74 -4.31 -1.31
N PHE A 144 -11.27 -4.63 -0.11
CA PHE A 144 -10.36 -5.75 0.12
C PHE A 144 -11.04 -7.09 -0.19
N GLU A 145 -12.27 -7.28 0.27
CA GLU A 145 -13.03 -8.51 0.03
C GLU A 145 -13.41 -8.72 -1.44
N SER A 146 -13.51 -7.63 -2.21
CA SER A 146 -13.83 -7.67 -3.64
C SER A 146 -12.62 -7.97 -4.54
N LEU A 147 -11.39 -7.93 -4.00
CA LEU A 147 -10.17 -8.22 -4.75
C LEU A 147 -9.77 -9.68 -4.58
N SER A 148 -10.17 -10.51 -5.55
CA SER A 148 -10.17 -11.98 -5.47
C SER A 148 -8.80 -12.59 -5.16
N LEU A 149 -7.74 -12.08 -5.78
CA LEU A 149 -6.37 -12.57 -5.58
C LEU A 149 -5.75 -12.03 -4.28
N ILE A 150 -6.03 -10.76 -3.99
CA ILE A 150 -5.35 -9.98 -2.95
C ILE A 150 -5.64 -10.49 -1.54
N LYS A 151 -6.79 -11.12 -1.33
CA LYS A 151 -7.12 -11.78 -0.05
C LYS A 151 -6.24 -12.99 0.28
N TYR A 152 -5.53 -13.55 -0.70
CA TYR A 152 -4.72 -14.76 -0.52
C TYR A 152 -3.20 -14.49 -0.46
N ILE A 153 -2.73 -13.30 -0.81
CA ILE A 153 -1.31 -12.94 -0.71
C ILE A 153 -0.95 -12.53 0.73
N CYS A 154 0.35 -12.34 0.99
CA CYS A 154 0.83 -11.91 2.30
C CYS A 154 0.17 -10.58 2.72
N ARG A 155 -0.39 -10.54 3.94
CA ARG A 155 -1.16 -9.40 4.44
C ARG A 155 -0.47 -8.77 5.65
N GLN A 156 -0.14 -7.50 5.53
CA GLN A 156 0.22 -6.63 6.65
C GLN A 156 -0.99 -5.77 7.04
N HIS A 157 -1.63 -6.12 8.16
CA HIS A 157 -2.67 -5.28 8.74
C HIS A 157 -2.05 -4.24 9.66
N ILE A 158 -2.35 -2.96 9.43
CA ILE A 158 -1.87 -1.84 10.24
C ILE A 158 -2.97 -1.44 11.21
N GLU A 159 -2.65 -1.56 12.50
CA GLU A 159 -3.46 -1.01 13.58
C GLU A 159 -2.74 0.18 14.20
N TRP A 160 -3.48 1.26 14.41
CA TRP A 160 -2.92 2.41 15.11
C TRP A 160 -2.66 2.06 16.57
N SER A 161 -1.46 2.36 17.05
CA SER A 161 -1.13 2.28 18.47
C SER A 161 -0.18 3.42 18.86
N LEU A 162 -0.33 3.92 20.09
CA LEU A 162 0.57 4.93 20.63
C LEU A 162 2.04 4.45 20.64
N LYS A 163 2.27 3.13 20.81
CA LYS A 163 3.60 2.52 20.80
C LYS A 163 4.30 2.63 19.43
N ASN A 164 3.52 2.75 18.37
CA ASN A 164 4.01 2.89 16.99
C ASN A 164 4.03 4.35 16.54
N PHE A 165 3.76 5.30 17.44
CA PHE A 165 3.78 6.72 17.11
C PHE A 165 5.21 7.16 16.81
N ILE A 166 5.41 7.73 15.63
CA ILE A 166 6.72 8.22 15.19
C ILE A 166 6.73 9.74 15.35
N VAL A 167 7.61 10.22 16.21
CA VAL A 167 7.85 11.65 16.42
C VAL A 167 9.09 12.07 15.66
N SER A 168 8.98 13.14 14.89
CA SER A 168 10.14 13.72 14.21
C SER A 168 11.15 14.23 15.24
N ARG A 169 12.44 13.94 14.99
CA ARG A 169 13.55 14.48 15.78
C ARG A 169 14.02 15.85 15.29
N HIS A 170 13.41 16.38 14.25
CA HIS A 170 13.69 17.72 13.79
C HIS A 170 12.99 18.72 14.71
N LEU A 171 13.75 19.58 15.39
CA LEU A 171 13.23 20.51 16.39
C LEU A 171 12.11 21.41 15.85
N ASN A 172 12.27 21.90 14.62
CA ASN A 172 11.28 22.80 14.01
C ASN A 172 10.18 22.02 13.27
N SER A 173 10.04 20.72 13.52
CA SER A 173 8.89 19.97 13.02
C SER A 173 7.62 20.38 13.77
N PRO A 174 6.44 20.38 13.12
CA PRO A 174 5.19 20.77 13.76
C PRO A 174 4.90 20.02 15.07
N ILE A 175 5.20 18.71 15.11
CA ILE A 175 4.99 17.91 16.32
C ILE A 175 5.89 18.35 17.46
N GLN A 176 7.17 18.63 17.20
CA GLN A 176 8.11 19.09 18.23
C GLN A 176 7.73 20.48 18.76
N ILE A 177 7.34 21.39 17.87
CA ILE A 177 6.91 22.74 18.27
C ILE A 177 5.69 22.65 19.19
N VAL A 178 4.65 21.92 18.78
CA VAL A 178 3.42 21.77 19.58
C VAL A 178 3.71 21.06 20.91
N SER A 179 4.47 19.96 20.89
CA SER A 179 4.80 19.20 22.09
C SER A 179 5.61 20.04 23.09
N HIS A 180 6.52 20.91 22.64
CA HIS A 180 7.23 21.83 23.53
C HIS A 180 6.30 22.84 24.20
N TYR A 181 5.34 23.42 23.48
CA TYR A 181 4.32 24.28 24.07
C TYR A 181 3.44 23.53 25.07
N MET A 182 2.99 22.33 24.72
CA MET A 182 2.17 21.48 25.60
C MET A 182 2.94 21.06 26.87
N ASP A 183 4.23 20.76 26.74
CA ASP A 183 5.11 20.42 27.85
C ASP A 183 5.27 21.56 28.85
N VAL A 184 5.49 22.80 28.37
CA VAL A 184 5.56 24.00 29.20
C VAL A 184 4.20 24.29 29.86
N HIS A 185 3.11 24.18 29.08
CA HIS A 185 1.76 24.36 29.61
C HIS A 185 1.44 23.35 30.72
N SER A 186 1.82 22.08 30.56
CA SER A 186 1.63 21.04 31.57
C SER A 186 2.33 21.33 32.90
N ARG A 187 3.36 22.20 32.87
CA ARG A 187 4.13 22.65 34.04
C ARG A 187 3.64 24.00 34.59
N GLY A 188 2.60 24.59 33.98
CA GLY A 188 2.04 25.88 34.40
C GLY A 188 2.92 27.10 34.10
N ALA A 189 3.92 26.97 33.22
CA ALA A 189 4.91 28.01 32.96
C ALA A 189 4.73 28.71 31.59
N LEU A 190 3.57 28.53 30.94
CA LEU A 190 3.35 29.02 29.57
C LEU A 190 3.40 30.54 29.50
N ASP A 191 2.86 31.23 30.50
CA ASP A 191 2.83 32.70 30.54
C ASP A 191 4.17 33.31 30.99
N ASP A 192 5.01 32.51 31.67
CA ASP A 192 6.28 32.94 32.25
C ASP A 192 7.50 32.60 31.37
N SER A 193 7.33 31.77 30.35
CA SER A 193 8.45 31.29 29.52
C SER A 193 8.18 31.44 28.02
N ASN A 194 9.05 32.20 27.36
CA ASN A 194 9.09 32.27 25.90
C ASN A 194 9.85 31.08 25.34
N ILE A 195 9.18 30.30 24.48
CA ILE A 195 9.79 29.15 23.82
C ILE A 195 10.41 29.61 22.49
N CYS A 196 11.75 29.66 22.43
CA CYS A 196 12.47 30.07 21.22
C CYS A 196 12.91 28.85 20.37
N PHE A 197 12.63 28.89 19.06
CA PHE A 197 12.96 27.83 18.10
C PHE A 197 13.95 28.27 17.00
N ILE A 198 14.22 29.58 16.86
CA ILE A 198 14.93 30.14 15.71
C ILE A 198 15.83 31.28 16.20
N GLU A 199 16.89 30.99 17.00
CA GLU A 199 17.91 31.99 17.41
C GLU A 199 19.01 31.34 18.30
N ASN A 200 20.02 32.13 18.75
CA ASN A 200 21.10 31.65 19.63
C ASN A 200 20.61 31.10 20.98
N GLU A 201 19.43 31.56 21.43
CA GLU A 201 18.75 31.07 22.63
C GLU A 201 17.72 29.97 22.34
N ALA A 202 17.71 29.43 21.12
CA ALA A 202 16.78 28.37 20.77
C ALA A 202 17.01 27.10 21.59
N ILE A 203 15.92 26.37 21.80
CA ILE A 203 15.99 25.00 22.31
C ILE A 203 16.98 24.21 21.44
N LYS A 204 17.88 23.47 22.10
CA LYS A 204 18.94 22.73 21.40
C LYS A 204 18.57 21.28 21.13
N THR A 205 17.57 20.77 21.84
CA THR A 205 17.21 19.34 21.82
C THR A 205 15.72 19.16 21.63
N PRO A 206 15.30 18.34 20.65
CA PRO A 206 13.90 17.94 20.54
C PRO A 206 13.46 17.16 21.79
N LEU A 207 12.18 17.24 22.12
CA LEU A 207 11.58 16.36 23.12
C LEU A 207 11.66 14.90 22.68
N LEU A 208 11.78 14.04 23.68
CA LEU A 208 11.67 12.59 23.51
C LEU A 208 10.23 12.22 23.12
N ALA A 209 10.07 11.16 22.34
CA ALA A 209 8.77 10.74 21.83
C ALA A 209 7.78 10.41 22.95
N GLU A 210 8.26 9.92 24.09
CA GLU A 210 7.45 9.62 25.27
C GLU A 210 6.93 10.87 25.99
N ARG A 211 7.59 12.01 25.76
CA ARG A 211 7.19 13.32 26.31
C ARG A 211 6.33 14.12 25.34
N CYS A 212 6.43 13.83 24.04
CA CYS A 212 5.62 14.44 22.99
C CYS A 212 4.19 13.91 22.97
#